data_AF-A0A6I9X0S0-F1
#
_entry.id   AF-A0A6I9X0S0-F1
#
_cell.length_a   1.000
_cell.length_b   1.000
_cell.length_c   1.000
_cell.angle_alpha   90.00
_cell.angle_beta   90.00
_cell.angle_gamma   90.00
#
_symmetry.space_group_name_H-M   'P 1'
#
loop_
_entity.id
_entity.type
_entity.pdbx_description
1 polymer ?
#
loop_
_entity_poly.entity_id
_entity_poly.type
_entity_poly.pdbx_seq_one_letter_code
_entity_poly.pdbx_strand_id
1 'polypeptide(L)'
;MVHMLLDRQVMEKLIAANLYVKLSKCEFHHVRLDYLDTESFAREFSSGYLIGELLNKYELQEDFDQFSQSRLANAKLNNFSRMEPTLQLLGVQFDQNVARNIMTEQHGAAIKLVYQLYVVLEKKKKAGLTGVAMDAMRPSANAKLKSVGTEIYRERLKTLVPRQADLSLQQISDSFQSKAKLLESKIVEMQLVKQQQAKQIQEGKKVEELEKKIAEKRRQNEIMAKIQAAVIQIPKPLPQQTDKVIEDQKLQKKKKEAEVDGTLIGGALAKLITDLVKLQIGCHYELLRFIVAA
;
A
#
# COMPACT_ATOMS: atom_id res chain seq x y z
N MET A 1 4.03 -5.06 27.61
CA MET A 1 4.72 -4.53 26.41
C MET A 1 5.11 -3.04 26.49
N VAL A 2 4.70 -2.29 27.54
CA VAL A 2 5.01 -0.85 27.71
C VAL A 2 6.30 -0.60 28.53
N HIS A 3 6.77 -1.60 29.29
CA HIS A 3 7.95 -1.47 30.16
C HIS A 3 9.32 -1.49 29.46
N MET A 4 9.41 -1.93 28.19
CA MET A 4 10.69 -1.97 27.45
C MET A 4 10.96 -0.72 26.59
N LEU A 5 9.96 0.16 26.41
CA LEU A 5 10.11 1.40 25.65
C LEU A 5 10.64 2.55 26.51
N LEU A 6 10.28 2.59 27.81
CA LEU A 6 10.79 3.60 28.74
C LEU A 6 12.27 3.40 29.06
N ASP A 7 12.76 2.18 29.28
CA ASP A 7 14.18 1.95 29.59
C ASP A 7 15.10 2.28 28.40
N ARG A 8 14.65 2.05 27.17
CA ARG A 8 15.44 2.37 25.97
C ARG A 8 15.53 3.88 25.75
N GLN A 9 14.42 4.61 25.87
CA GLN A 9 14.42 6.07 25.77
C GLN A 9 15.13 6.75 26.95
N VAL A 10 15.01 6.20 28.17
CA VAL A 10 15.70 6.73 29.35
C VAL A 10 17.19 6.42 29.29
N MET A 11 17.61 5.23 28.82
CA MET A 11 19.03 4.93 28.56
C MET A 11 19.57 5.72 27.37
N GLU A 12 18.80 5.93 26.30
CA GLU A 12 19.20 6.80 25.18
C GLU A 12 19.32 8.26 25.64
N LYS A 13 18.42 8.76 26.47
CA LYS A 13 18.53 10.09 27.08
C LYS A 13 19.61 10.20 28.14
N LEU A 14 19.90 9.15 28.92
CA LEU A 14 21.00 9.14 29.90
C LEU A 14 22.36 9.00 29.21
N ILE A 15 22.47 8.17 28.18
CA ILE A 15 23.68 8.01 27.37
C ILE A 15 23.88 9.28 26.55
N ALA A 16 22.83 9.83 25.92
CA ALA A 16 22.89 11.13 25.27
C ALA A 16 23.30 12.19 26.29
N ALA A 17 22.64 12.34 27.44
CA ALA A 17 22.99 13.36 28.44
C ALA A 17 24.40 13.19 29.04
N ASN A 18 24.86 11.97 29.37
CA ASN A 18 26.22 11.76 29.88
C ASN A 18 27.29 11.88 28.80
N LEU A 19 27.06 11.31 27.62
CA LEU A 19 27.97 11.43 26.47
C LEU A 19 28.03 12.88 26.01
N TYR A 20 26.91 13.57 25.96
CA TYR A 20 26.79 15.00 25.63
C TYR A 20 27.49 15.88 26.64
N VAL A 21 27.26 15.70 27.96
CA VAL A 21 27.96 16.46 29.01
C VAL A 21 29.48 16.18 28.99
N LYS A 22 29.90 15.00 28.52
CA LYS A 22 31.32 14.64 28.37
C LYS A 22 31.93 15.15 27.05
N LEU A 23 31.14 15.19 25.98
CA LEU A 23 31.52 15.75 24.69
C LEU A 23 31.51 17.29 24.74
N SER A 24 30.60 17.94 25.46
CA SER A 24 30.60 19.40 25.65
C SER A 24 31.80 19.88 26.47
N LYS A 25 32.33 19.03 27.35
CA LYS A 25 33.61 19.25 28.05
C LYS A 25 34.83 19.05 27.15
N CYS A 26 34.70 18.33 26.03
CA CYS A 26 35.70 18.41 24.97
C CYS A 26 35.40 19.72 24.24
N GLU A 27 36.16 20.79 24.50
CA GLU A 27 36.01 22.06 23.76
C GLU A 27 36.25 21.81 22.25
N PHE A 28 35.18 21.51 21.52
CA PHE A 28 35.17 21.48 20.05
C PHE A 28 35.30 22.92 19.60
N HIS A 29 36.24 23.21 18.70
CA HIS A 29 36.35 24.56 18.18
C HIS A 29 35.10 24.82 17.32
N HIS A 30 34.23 25.71 17.81
CA HIS A 30 33.14 26.32 17.05
C HIS A 30 31.87 25.52 16.76
N VAL A 31 31.59 24.41 17.46
CA VAL A 31 30.27 23.76 17.38
C VAL A 31 29.54 23.86 18.71
N ARG A 32 28.46 24.65 18.68
CA ARG A 32 27.50 24.83 19.76
C ARG A 32 26.77 23.50 19.97
N LEU A 33 27.37 22.58 20.74
CA LEU A 33 26.75 21.32 21.13
C LEU A 33 25.43 21.56 21.87
N ASP A 34 25.23 22.74 22.47
CA ASP A 34 24.05 23.22 23.21
C ASP A 34 22.66 22.93 22.59
N TYR A 35 22.57 22.56 21.30
CA TYR A 35 21.32 22.33 20.57
C TYR A 35 21.23 21.00 19.78
N LEU A 36 22.10 20.01 20.04
CA LEU A 36 21.97 18.71 19.39
C LEU A 36 20.79 17.92 19.97
N ASP A 37 19.65 17.94 19.26
CA ASP A 37 18.61 16.95 19.45
C ASP A 37 19.13 15.56 19.02
N THR A 38 18.66 14.52 19.68
CA THR A 38 18.93 13.11 19.34
C THR A 38 18.62 12.79 17.87
N GLU A 39 17.69 13.52 17.24
CA GLU A 39 17.39 13.40 15.82
C GLU A 39 18.46 14.01 14.90
N SER A 40 19.15 15.08 15.33
CA SER A 40 20.17 15.74 14.50
C SER A 40 21.58 15.18 14.68
N PHE A 41 21.82 14.43 15.76
CA PHE A 41 23.13 13.85 16.07
C PHE A 41 23.69 12.99 14.92
N ALA A 42 22.86 12.11 14.35
CA ALA A 42 23.29 11.25 13.23
C ALA A 42 23.73 12.09 12.03
N ARG A 43 23.01 13.19 11.76
CA ARG A 43 23.26 14.11 10.64
C ARG A 43 24.56 14.87 10.78
N GLU A 44 24.84 15.42 11.96
CA GLU A 44 26.05 16.22 12.20
C GLU A 44 27.33 15.37 12.17
N PHE A 45 27.25 14.12 12.65
CA PHE A 45 28.38 13.19 12.61
C PHE A 45 28.52 12.45 11.27
N SER A 46 27.53 12.52 10.38
CA SER A 46 27.53 11.80 9.10
C SER A 46 28.62 12.24 8.13
N SER A 47 29.16 13.46 8.29
CA SER A 47 30.28 13.96 7.49
C SER A 47 31.61 13.31 7.86
N GLY A 48 31.71 12.76 9.07
CA GLY A 48 32.97 12.30 9.65
C GLY A 48 33.92 13.43 10.10
N TYR A 49 33.57 14.70 9.85
CA TYR A 49 34.43 15.84 10.20
C TYR A 49 34.62 15.98 11.71
N LEU A 50 33.53 15.93 12.48
CA LEU A 50 33.57 16.03 13.95
C LEU A 50 34.35 14.88 14.60
N ILE A 51 34.34 13.71 13.97
CA ILE A 51 35.12 12.55 14.42
C ILE A 51 36.60 12.81 14.14
N GLY A 52 36.94 13.32 12.95
CA GLY A 52 38.29 13.72 12.60
C GLY A 52 38.85 14.80 13.52
N GLU A 53 38.04 15.81 13.85
CA GLU A 53 38.40 16.89 14.77
C GLU A 53 38.71 16.35 16.16
N LEU A 54 37.86 15.43 16.65
CA LEU A 54 38.09 14.75 17.92
C LEU A 54 39.41 13.98 17.91
N LEU A 55 39.74 13.25 16.85
CA LEU A 55 41.00 12.52 16.74
C LEU A 55 42.21 13.46 16.67
N ASN A 56 42.11 14.55 15.91
CA ASN A 56 43.16 15.57 15.80
C ASN A 56 43.46 16.21 17.16
N LYS A 57 42.43 16.50 17.96
CA LYS A 57 42.60 17.06 19.32
C LYS A 57 43.40 16.16 20.27
N TYR A 58 43.36 14.86 20.05
CA TYR A 58 44.15 13.88 20.81
C TYR A 58 45.50 13.57 20.13
N GLU A 59 45.90 14.34 19.11
CA GLU A 59 47.14 14.15 18.34
C GLU A 59 47.20 12.77 17.67
N LEU A 60 46.04 12.28 17.21
CA LEU A 60 45.92 10.97 16.55
C LEU A 60 45.63 11.07 15.05
N GLN A 61 45.39 12.29 14.54
CA GLN A 61 45.13 12.52 13.13
C GLN A 61 45.86 13.77 12.65
N GLU A 62 47.02 13.59 12.04
CA GLU A 62 47.88 14.69 11.57
C GLU A 62 47.36 15.33 10.27
N ASP A 63 46.67 14.56 9.43
CA ASP A 63 46.16 14.98 8.11
C ASP A 63 44.76 15.64 8.17
N PHE A 64 44.39 16.19 9.33
CA PHE A 64 43.07 16.78 9.55
C PHE A 64 42.79 18.00 8.66
N ASP A 65 43.82 18.69 8.19
CA ASP A 65 43.73 19.76 7.19
C ASP A 65 43.06 19.30 5.87
N GLN A 66 43.13 17.99 5.58
CA GLN A 66 42.53 17.39 4.38
C GLN A 66 41.08 16.95 4.58
N PHE A 67 40.49 17.20 5.75
CA PHE A 67 39.09 16.89 6.05
C PHE A 67 38.16 18.01 5.57
N SER A 68 36.95 17.63 5.15
CA SER A 68 35.94 18.58 4.70
C SER A 68 34.65 18.45 5.51
N GLN A 69 34.07 19.58 5.92
CA GLN A 69 32.73 19.63 6.54
C GLN A 69 31.59 19.35 5.55
N SER A 70 31.90 19.23 4.25
CA SER A 70 30.90 19.02 3.21
C SER A 70 30.12 17.73 3.41
N ARG A 71 28.81 17.81 3.14
CA ARG A 71 27.87 16.67 3.25
C ARG A 71 27.85 15.79 2.01
N LEU A 72 28.62 16.14 0.98
CA LEU A 72 28.72 15.38 -0.26
C LEU A 72 29.37 14.02 -0.04
N ALA A 73 28.94 13.02 -0.83
CA ALA A 73 29.45 11.64 -0.72
C ALA A 73 30.98 11.55 -0.82
N ASN A 74 31.61 12.33 -1.71
CA ASN A 74 33.08 12.33 -1.87
C ASN A 74 33.81 12.87 -0.63
N ALA A 75 33.26 13.89 0.03
CA ALA A 75 33.83 14.43 1.25
C ALA A 75 33.71 13.44 2.41
N LYS A 76 32.53 12.81 2.56
CA LYS A 76 32.32 11.71 3.52
C LYS A 76 33.33 10.58 3.29
N LEU A 77 33.44 10.08 2.05
CA LEU A 77 34.37 9.01 1.69
C LEU A 77 35.83 9.35 2.00
N ASN A 78 36.26 10.58 1.66
CA ASN A 78 37.60 11.06 1.99
C ASN A 78 37.84 11.03 3.51
N ASN A 79 36.97 11.66 4.28
CA ASN A 79 37.11 11.74 5.74
C ASN A 79 37.15 10.34 6.38
N PHE A 80 36.18 9.47 6.05
CA PHE A 80 36.10 8.13 6.64
C PHE A 80 37.24 7.19 6.21
N SER A 81 37.79 7.36 5.00
CA SER A 81 38.98 6.61 4.57
C SER A 81 40.24 7.00 5.34
N ARG A 82 40.36 8.27 5.74
CA ARG A 82 41.53 8.79 6.49
C ARG A 82 41.53 8.44 7.96
N MET A 83 40.35 8.40 8.58
CA MET A 83 40.24 8.00 10.00
C MET A 83 40.30 6.49 10.21
N GLU A 84 40.14 5.67 9.18
CA GLU A 84 40.12 4.20 9.30
C GLU A 84 41.41 3.64 9.92
N PRO A 85 42.62 4.02 9.48
CA PRO A 85 43.86 3.55 10.09
C PRO A 85 43.96 3.91 11.57
N THR A 86 43.61 5.15 11.92
CA THR A 86 43.63 5.67 13.29
C THR A 86 42.66 4.92 14.20
N LEU A 87 41.43 4.69 13.74
CA LEU A 87 40.41 3.98 14.53
C LEU A 87 40.82 2.50 14.74
N GLN A 88 41.41 1.86 13.74
CA GLN A 88 41.94 0.51 13.92
C GLN A 88 43.16 0.47 14.84
N LEU A 89 44.02 1.49 14.84
CA LEU A 89 45.15 1.60 15.77
C LEU A 89 44.67 1.72 17.22
N LEU A 90 43.56 2.42 17.42
CA LEU A 90 42.86 2.52 18.69
C LEU A 90 42.15 1.22 19.11
N GLY A 91 42.13 0.19 18.25
CA GLY A 91 41.42 -1.07 18.51
C GLY A 91 39.90 -0.95 18.42
N VAL A 92 39.40 0.13 17.79
CA VAL A 92 37.98 0.30 17.49
C VAL A 92 37.66 -0.54 16.26
N GLN A 93 36.61 -1.36 16.34
CA GLN A 93 36.13 -2.13 15.19
C GLN A 93 35.41 -1.19 14.22
N PHE A 94 36.17 -0.65 13.28
CA PHE A 94 35.68 0.25 12.26
C PHE A 94 35.79 -0.40 10.88
N ASP A 95 34.67 -0.99 10.44
CA ASP A 95 34.55 -1.63 9.13
C ASP A 95 33.74 -0.78 8.15
N GLN A 96 33.65 -1.27 6.90
CA GLN A 96 32.95 -0.57 5.82
C GLN A 96 31.45 -0.42 6.09
N ASN A 97 30.84 -1.36 6.80
CA ASN A 97 29.43 -1.31 7.13
C ASN A 97 29.17 -0.24 8.18
N VAL A 98 30.00 -0.16 9.22
CA VAL A 98 29.94 0.89 10.24
C VAL A 98 30.09 2.26 9.57
N ALA A 99 31.08 2.43 8.69
CA ALA A 99 31.28 3.67 7.96
C ALA A 99 30.09 4.02 7.07
N ARG A 100 29.58 3.07 6.27
CA ARG A 100 28.38 3.28 5.44
C ARG A 100 27.19 3.70 6.29
N ASN A 101 26.93 2.96 7.36
CA ASN A 101 25.79 3.20 8.25
C ASN A 101 25.83 4.61 8.86
N ILE A 102 27.02 5.11 9.21
CA ILE A 102 27.19 6.48 9.69
C ILE A 102 26.96 7.49 8.56
N MET A 103 27.54 7.26 7.38
CA MET A 103 27.40 8.15 6.21
C MET A 103 25.95 8.29 5.75
N THR A 104 25.16 7.22 5.86
CA THR A 104 23.73 7.18 5.54
C THR A 104 22.85 7.58 6.73
N GLU A 105 23.41 8.17 7.78
CA GLU A 105 22.67 8.68 8.93
C GLU A 105 21.84 7.61 9.65
N GLN A 106 22.30 6.36 9.64
CA GLN A 106 21.61 5.29 10.33
C GLN A 106 21.56 5.58 11.83
N HIS A 107 20.34 5.53 12.37
CA HIS A 107 20.09 5.81 13.77
C HIS A 107 20.96 4.94 14.70
N GLY A 108 21.60 5.58 15.68
CA GLY A 108 22.46 4.93 16.67
C GLY A 108 23.87 4.54 16.18
N ALA A 109 24.15 4.53 14.87
CA ALA A 109 25.47 4.13 14.35
C ALA A 109 26.58 5.11 14.79
N ALA A 110 26.34 6.42 14.58
CA ALA A 110 27.28 7.46 15.00
C ALA A 110 27.45 7.49 16.53
N ILE A 111 26.35 7.39 17.28
CA ILE A 111 26.37 7.39 18.76
C ILE A 111 27.24 6.26 19.28
N LYS A 112 27.06 5.04 18.74
CA LYS A 112 27.83 3.87 19.14
C LYS A 112 29.33 4.07 18.90
N LEU A 113 29.72 4.58 17.73
CA LEU A 113 31.12 4.82 17.41
C LEU A 113 31.73 5.88 18.33
N VAL A 114 31.05 7.02 18.50
CA VAL A 114 31.55 8.12 19.33
C VAL A 114 31.70 7.69 20.79
N TYR A 115 30.76 6.90 21.31
CA TYR A 115 30.87 6.34 22.66
C TYR A 115 32.06 5.39 22.79
N GLN A 116 32.25 4.47 21.84
CA GLN A 116 33.41 3.57 21.83
C GLN A 116 34.72 4.36 21.79
N LEU A 117 34.78 5.38 20.93
CA LEU A 117 35.94 6.25 20.79
C LEU A 117 36.23 6.99 22.11
N TYR A 118 35.21 7.55 22.76
CA TYR A 118 35.35 8.19 24.07
C TYR A 118 35.98 7.26 25.11
N VAL A 119 35.49 6.03 25.25
CA VAL A 119 36.04 5.05 26.21
C VAL A 119 37.51 4.74 25.91
N VAL A 120 37.86 4.58 24.64
CA VAL A 120 39.23 4.27 24.24
C VAL A 120 40.16 5.45 24.47
N LEU A 121 39.76 6.66 24.07
CA LEU A 121 40.55 7.88 24.25
C LEU A 121 40.78 8.18 25.74
N GLU A 122 39.78 8.00 26.60
CA GLU A 122 39.94 8.16 28.05
C GLU A 122 40.96 7.18 28.65
N LYS A 123 40.91 5.91 28.22
CA LYS A 123 41.89 4.91 28.65
C LYS A 123 43.31 5.27 28.19
N LYS A 124 43.44 5.77 26.95
CA LYS A 124 44.73 6.18 26.37
C LYS A 124 45.31 7.41 27.06
N LYS A 125 44.47 8.42 27.33
CA LYS A 125 44.84 9.62 28.08
C LYS A 125 45.40 9.25 29.46
N LYS A 126 44.74 8.32 30.17
CA LYS A 126 45.23 7.80 31.46
C LYS A 126 46.56 7.05 31.37
N ALA A 127 46.84 6.43 30.22
CA ALA A 127 48.06 5.69 29.97
C ALA A 127 49.18 6.55 29.35
N GLY A 128 48.93 7.83 29.02
CA GLY A 128 49.93 8.73 28.41
C GLY A 128 50.41 8.32 27.01
N LEU A 129 49.66 7.49 26.29
CA LEU A 129 50.05 6.96 24.97
C LEU A 129 49.58 7.90 23.85
N THR A 130 50.54 8.49 23.11
CA THR A 130 50.29 9.29 21.90
C THR A 130 50.15 8.41 20.65
N GLY A 131 49.61 8.95 19.56
CA GLY A 131 49.47 8.23 18.29
C GLY A 131 50.80 7.71 17.73
N VAL A 132 51.82 8.57 17.78
CA VAL A 132 53.19 8.24 17.36
C VAL A 132 53.79 7.12 18.20
N ALA A 133 53.57 7.12 19.52
CA ALA A 133 54.04 6.04 20.40
C ALA A 133 53.34 4.71 20.07
N MET A 134 52.06 4.75 19.75
CA MET A 134 51.27 3.56 19.38
C MET A 134 51.73 2.94 18.05
N ASP A 135 52.06 3.78 17.06
CA ASP A 135 52.60 3.29 15.78
C ASP A 135 54.06 2.83 15.89
N ALA A 136 54.87 3.48 16.73
CA ALA A 136 56.25 3.06 16.98
C ALA A 136 56.35 1.73 17.73
N MET A 137 55.40 1.42 18.63
CA MET A 137 55.33 0.14 19.35
C MET A 137 54.81 -1.01 18.47
N ARG A 138 54.52 -0.77 17.19
CA ARG A 138 53.84 -1.71 16.32
C ARG A 138 54.81 -2.52 15.45
N PRO A 139 54.60 -3.84 15.28
CA PRO A 139 55.44 -4.65 14.40
C PRO A 139 55.42 -4.17 12.94
N SER A 140 56.58 -3.97 12.34
CA SER A 140 56.75 -3.35 11.00
C SER A 140 56.02 -4.09 9.86
N ALA A 141 55.89 -5.42 9.95
CA ALA A 141 55.10 -6.21 8.99
C ALA A 141 53.61 -5.82 8.98
N ASN A 142 53.06 -5.44 10.13
CA ASN A 142 51.65 -5.06 10.28
C ASN A 142 51.37 -3.63 9.78
N ALA A 143 52.41 -2.81 9.54
CA ALA A 143 52.27 -1.48 8.97
C ALA A 143 52.05 -1.55 7.45
N LYS A 144 52.87 -2.32 6.73
CA LYS A 144 52.78 -2.48 5.26
C LYS A 144 51.51 -3.21 4.80
N LEU A 145 51.06 -4.23 5.55
CA LEU A 145 49.82 -4.94 5.22
C LEU A 145 48.59 -4.02 5.35
N LYS A 146 48.63 -3.06 6.28
CA LYS A 146 47.54 -2.10 6.45
C LYS A 146 47.46 -1.05 5.37
N SER A 147 48.57 -0.59 4.78
CA SER A 147 48.48 0.37 3.67
C SER A 147 47.68 -0.21 2.49
N VAL A 148 47.93 -1.48 2.17
CA VAL A 148 47.16 -2.23 1.15
C VAL A 148 45.72 -2.46 1.61
N GLY A 149 45.51 -2.76 2.90
CA GLY A 149 44.18 -2.90 3.50
C GLY A 149 43.32 -1.64 3.42
N THR A 150 43.91 -0.47 3.66
CA THR A 150 43.23 0.83 3.60
C THR A 150 42.81 1.21 2.17
N GLU A 151 43.61 0.86 1.16
CA GLU A 151 43.21 1.04 -0.25
C GLU A 151 42.02 0.15 -0.64
N ILE A 152 42.07 -1.14 -0.27
CA ILE A 152 40.95 -2.08 -0.49
C ILE A 152 39.71 -1.61 0.26
N TYR A 153 39.89 -1.08 1.48
CA TYR A 153 38.83 -0.50 2.28
C TYR A 153 38.15 0.66 1.56
N ARG A 154 38.95 1.59 1.04
CA ARG A 154 38.46 2.77 0.32
C ARG A 154 37.69 2.38 -0.94
N GLU A 155 38.20 1.45 -1.75
CA GLU A 155 37.53 1.03 -2.97
C GLU A 155 36.19 0.34 -2.69
N ARG A 156 36.12 -0.52 -1.67
CA ARG A 156 34.86 -1.14 -1.25
C ARG A 156 33.88 -0.14 -0.66
N LEU A 157 34.36 0.88 0.05
CA LEU A 157 33.50 1.89 0.62
C LEU A 157 32.83 2.75 -0.48
N LYS A 158 33.54 3.02 -1.59
CA LYS A 158 32.96 3.71 -2.76
C LYS A 158 31.77 2.97 -3.38
N THR A 159 31.76 1.63 -3.36
CA THR A 159 30.66 0.85 -3.94
C THR A 159 29.45 0.76 -3.02
N LEU A 160 29.66 0.92 -1.71
CA LEU A 160 28.63 0.79 -0.68
C LEU A 160 27.91 2.10 -0.36
N VAL A 161 28.53 3.24 -0.64
CA VAL A 161 27.96 4.57 -0.37
C VAL A 161 27.29 5.10 -1.64
N PRO A 162 25.99 5.48 -1.59
CA PRO A 162 25.30 6.04 -2.74
C PRO A 162 26.04 7.26 -3.30
N ARG A 163 26.26 7.30 -4.62
CA ARG A 163 26.89 8.47 -5.25
C ARG A 163 25.90 9.62 -5.27
N GLN A 164 26.43 10.84 -5.32
CA GLN A 164 25.59 12.05 -5.39
C GLN A 164 24.64 12.06 -6.60
N ALA A 165 25.11 11.55 -7.75
CA ALA A 165 24.29 11.41 -8.94
C ALA A 165 23.12 10.43 -8.73
N ASP A 166 23.36 9.31 -8.05
CA ASP A 166 22.34 8.31 -7.77
C ASP A 166 21.28 8.87 -6.82
N LEU A 167 21.69 9.61 -5.78
CA LEU A 167 20.78 10.31 -4.87
C LEU A 167 19.90 11.34 -5.61
N SER A 168 20.51 12.11 -6.52
CA SER A 168 19.78 13.08 -7.35
C SER A 168 18.75 12.39 -8.24
N LEU A 169 19.14 11.31 -8.93
CA LEU A 169 18.23 10.52 -9.76
C LEU A 169 17.08 9.90 -8.95
N GLN A 170 17.36 9.43 -7.74
CA GLN A 170 16.33 8.90 -6.84
C GLN A 170 15.33 9.99 -6.44
N GLN A 171 15.81 11.17 -6.04
CA GLN A 171 14.93 12.31 -5.71
C GLN A 171 14.05 12.73 -6.90
N ILE A 172 14.62 12.74 -8.10
CA ILE A 172 13.88 13.02 -9.33
C ILE A 172 12.80 11.96 -9.52
N SER A 173 13.16 10.67 -9.48
CA SER A 173 12.22 9.55 -9.62
C SER A 173 11.07 9.62 -8.60
N ASP A 174 11.38 9.86 -7.33
CA ASP A 174 10.40 9.96 -6.25
C ASP A 174 9.42 11.12 -6.48
N SER A 175 9.90 12.24 -7.01
CA SER A 175 9.07 13.40 -7.35
C SER A 175 8.10 13.08 -8.52
N PHE A 176 8.57 12.33 -9.52
CA PHE A 176 7.73 11.90 -10.65
C PHE A 176 6.69 10.88 -10.21
N GLN A 177 7.08 9.89 -9.41
CA GLN A 177 6.15 8.89 -8.87
C GLN A 177 5.08 9.54 -7.98
N SER A 178 5.47 10.50 -7.14
CA SER A 178 4.54 11.24 -6.29
C SER A 178 3.53 12.04 -7.12
N LYS A 179 4.00 12.71 -8.19
CA LYS A 179 3.13 13.40 -9.14
C LYS A 179 2.19 12.44 -9.88
N ALA A 180 2.68 11.27 -10.29
CA ALA A 180 1.87 10.25 -10.96
C ALA A 180 0.74 9.74 -10.04
N LYS A 181 1.04 9.40 -8.79
CA LYS A 181 0.04 8.98 -7.80
C LYS A 181 -1.04 10.04 -7.56
N LEU A 182 -0.63 11.32 -7.51
CA LEU A 182 -1.57 12.43 -7.36
C LEU A 182 -2.51 12.54 -8.56
N LEU A 183 -1.99 12.40 -9.78
CA LEU A 183 -2.80 12.42 -10.99
C LEU A 183 -3.76 11.23 -11.06
N GLU A 184 -3.28 10.04 -10.74
CA GLU A 184 -4.09 8.82 -10.67
C GLU A 184 -5.25 8.98 -9.69
N SER A 185 -4.97 9.52 -8.49
CA SER A 185 -6.00 9.82 -7.48
C SER A 185 -7.07 10.79 -8.01
N LYS A 186 -6.66 11.86 -8.71
CA LYS A 186 -7.59 12.82 -9.32
C LYS A 186 -8.43 12.21 -10.45
N ILE A 187 -7.84 11.31 -11.24
CA ILE A 187 -8.55 10.60 -12.31
C ILE A 187 -9.64 9.70 -11.69
N VAL A 188 -9.30 8.95 -10.65
CA VAL A 188 -10.24 8.09 -9.91
C VAL A 188 -11.39 8.92 -9.33
N GLU A 189 -11.08 10.06 -8.70
CA GLU A 189 -12.09 10.96 -8.15
C GLU A 189 -13.03 11.51 -9.23
N MET A 190 -12.48 11.99 -10.35
CA MET A 190 -13.28 12.48 -11.48
C MET A 190 -14.19 11.39 -12.05
N GLN A 191 -13.69 10.15 -12.12
CA GLN A 191 -14.45 9.02 -12.64
C GLN A 191 -15.60 8.63 -11.70
N LEU A 192 -15.38 8.69 -10.39
CA LEU A 192 -16.42 8.48 -9.38
C LEU A 192 -17.52 9.54 -9.48
N VAL A 193 -17.14 10.82 -9.58
CA VAL A 193 -18.09 11.94 -9.75
C VAL A 193 -18.93 11.75 -11.01
N LYS A 194 -18.30 11.41 -12.15
CA LYS A 194 -19.01 11.13 -13.40
C LYS A 194 -20.00 9.97 -13.25
N GLN A 195 -19.62 8.88 -12.58
CA GLN A 195 -20.52 7.75 -12.34
C GLN A 195 -21.71 8.14 -11.46
N GLN A 196 -21.47 8.96 -10.42
CA GLN A 196 -22.53 9.42 -9.53
C GLN A 196 -23.52 10.35 -10.25
N GLN A 197 -23.03 11.27 -11.07
CA GLN A 197 -23.87 12.13 -11.92
C GLN A 197 -24.70 11.30 -12.91
N ALA A 198 -24.10 10.29 -13.56
CA ALA A 198 -24.83 9.41 -14.47
C ALA A 198 -25.95 8.64 -13.77
N LYS A 199 -25.72 8.16 -12.54
CA LYS A 199 -26.75 7.52 -11.71
C LYS A 199 -27.88 8.48 -11.36
N GLN A 200 -27.55 9.70 -10.90
CA GLN A 200 -28.56 10.71 -10.57
C GLN A 200 -29.43 11.09 -11.78
N ILE A 201 -28.83 11.23 -12.97
CA ILE A 201 -29.57 11.49 -14.20
C ILE A 201 -30.50 10.32 -14.54
N GLN A 202 -30.04 9.08 -14.37
CA GLN A 202 -30.86 7.90 -14.64
C GLN A 202 -32.02 7.77 -13.65
N GLU A 203 -31.78 8.04 -12.37
CA GLU A 203 -32.82 8.04 -11.32
C GLU A 203 -33.83 9.17 -11.57
N GLY A 204 -33.37 10.37 -11.91
CA GLY A 204 -34.25 11.50 -12.26
C GLY A 204 -35.18 11.18 -13.43
N LYS A 205 -34.66 10.55 -14.50
CA LYS A 205 -35.49 10.09 -15.62
C LYS A 205 -36.56 9.07 -15.21
N LYS A 206 -36.22 8.13 -14.31
CA LYS A 206 -37.18 7.14 -13.79
C LYS A 206 -38.30 7.79 -12.97
N VAL A 207 -37.95 8.78 -12.14
CA VAL A 207 -38.92 9.53 -11.34
C VAL A 207 -39.87 10.32 -12.25
N GLU A 208 -39.32 11.04 -13.24
CA GLU A 208 -40.13 11.81 -14.20
C GLU A 208 -41.11 10.91 -14.97
N GLU A 209 -40.67 9.73 -15.41
CA GLU A 209 -41.54 8.78 -16.10
C GLU A 209 -42.66 8.24 -15.18
N LEU A 210 -42.34 8.00 -13.91
CA LEU A 210 -43.32 7.56 -12.91
C LEU A 210 -44.36 8.66 -12.62
N GLU A 211 -43.93 9.92 -12.49
CA GLU A 211 -44.81 11.07 -12.31
C GLU A 211 -45.76 11.25 -13.49
N LYS A 212 -45.28 11.09 -14.74
CA LYS A 212 -46.12 11.11 -15.94
C LYS A 212 -47.18 10.01 -15.90
N LYS A 213 -46.83 8.79 -15.50
CA LYS A 213 -47.79 7.67 -15.34
C LYS A 213 -48.83 7.96 -14.26
N ILE A 214 -48.42 8.53 -13.12
CA ILE A 214 -49.34 8.91 -12.04
C ILE A 214 -50.29 10.02 -12.49
N ALA A 215 -49.78 11.06 -13.16
CA ALA A 215 -50.58 12.15 -13.69
C ALA A 215 -51.61 11.67 -14.71
N GLU A 216 -51.22 10.76 -15.61
CA GLU A 216 -52.13 10.17 -16.59
C GLU A 216 -53.25 9.35 -15.91
N LYS A 217 -52.90 8.54 -14.89
CA LYS A 217 -53.90 7.81 -14.11
C LYS A 217 -54.87 8.74 -13.38
N ARG A 218 -54.40 9.89 -12.87
CA ARG A 218 -55.28 10.91 -12.26
C ARG A 218 -56.25 11.48 -13.29
N ARG A 219 -55.79 11.79 -14.51
CA ARG A 219 -56.65 12.27 -15.60
C ARG A 219 -57.72 11.24 -15.99
N GLN A 220 -57.33 9.98 -16.16
CA GLN A 220 -58.27 8.90 -16.45
C GLN A 220 -59.32 8.73 -15.36
N ASN A 221 -58.89 8.76 -14.09
CA ASN A 221 -59.80 8.70 -12.94
C ASN A 221 -60.78 9.88 -12.91
N GLU A 222 -60.32 11.10 -13.23
CA GLU A 222 -61.19 12.28 -13.28
C GLU A 222 -62.24 12.18 -14.39
N ILE A 223 -61.87 11.69 -15.58
CA ILE A 223 -62.81 11.44 -16.68
C ILE A 223 -63.85 10.39 -16.27
N MET A 224 -63.42 9.28 -15.66
CA MET A 224 -64.33 8.24 -15.14
C MET A 224 -65.31 8.79 -14.10
N ALA A 225 -64.83 9.63 -13.18
CA ALA A 225 -65.67 10.27 -12.17
C ALA A 225 -66.71 11.22 -12.81
N LYS A 226 -66.32 12.00 -13.84
CA LYS A 226 -67.25 12.85 -14.60
C LYS A 226 -68.30 12.04 -15.35
N ILE A 227 -67.92 10.91 -15.95
CA ILE A 227 -68.87 9.99 -16.60
C ILE A 227 -69.86 9.46 -15.55
N GLN A 228 -69.38 8.94 -14.42
CA GLN A 228 -70.24 8.42 -13.34
C GLN A 228 -71.18 9.48 -12.77
N ALA A 229 -70.73 10.73 -12.61
CA ALA A 229 -71.56 11.83 -12.14
C ALA A 229 -72.58 12.31 -13.19
N ALA A 230 -72.28 12.17 -14.48
CA ALA A 230 -73.18 12.50 -15.59
C ALA A 230 -74.16 11.35 -15.94
N VAL A 231 -74.00 10.16 -15.35
CA VAL A 231 -75.02 9.11 -15.38
C VAL A 231 -76.21 9.58 -14.54
N ILE A 232 -77.15 10.23 -15.21
CA ILE A 232 -78.51 10.46 -14.73
C ILE A 232 -79.09 9.09 -14.34
N GLN A 233 -79.72 9.00 -13.17
CA GLN A 233 -80.50 7.84 -12.77
C GLN A 233 -81.62 7.60 -13.80
N ILE A 234 -81.32 6.79 -14.81
CA ILE A 234 -82.37 6.08 -15.55
C ILE A 234 -82.88 5.04 -14.55
N PRO A 235 -84.17 5.05 -14.18
CA PRO A 235 -84.75 3.99 -13.37
C PRO A 235 -84.36 2.67 -14.01
N LYS A 236 -83.78 1.74 -13.25
CA LYS A 236 -83.47 0.40 -13.76
C LYS A 236 -84.66 -0.07 -14.59
N PRO A 237 -84.48 -0.44 -15.88
CA PRO A 237 -85.56 -1.00 -16.67
C PRO A 237 -86.13 -2.19 -15.87
N LEU A 238 -87.44 -2.22 -15.71
CA LEU A 238 -88.14 -3.39 -15.19
C LEU A 238 -87.60 -4.64 -15.90
N PRO A 239 -87.41 -5.77 -15.21
CA PRO A 239 -86.83 -6.97 -15.79
C PRO A 239 -87.76 -7.54 -16.88
N GLN A 240 -87.59 -7.06 -18.10
CA GLN A 240 -88.33 -7.49 -19.28
C GLN A 240 -87.57 -8.62 -19.94
N GLN A 241 -87.87 -9.87 -19.54
CA GLN A 241 -87.69 -11.16 -20.25
C GLN A 241 -86.37 -11.49 -20.98
N THR A 242 -85.40 -10.58 -21.08
CA THR A 242 -84.20 -10.70 -21.93
C THR A 242 -83.01 -11.27 -21.17
N ASP A 243 -82.92 -11.04 -19.85
CA ASP A 243 -81.87 -11.63 -19.00
C ASP A 243 -81.94 -13.17 -18.98
N LYS A 244 -83.16 -13.74 -19.00
CA LYS A 244 -83.35 -15.20 -19.09
C LYS A 244 -82.87 -15.76 -20.43
N VAL A 245 -83.16 -15.06 -21.54
CA VAL A 245 -82.72 -15.48 -22.88
C VAL A 245 -81.19 -15.36 -23.03
N ILE A 246 -80.57 -14.35 -22.42
CA ILE A 246 -79.10 -14.15 -22.43
C ILE A 246 -78.40 -15.17 -21.52
N GLU A 247 -78.96 -15.50 -20.35
CA GLU A 247 -78.47 -16.59 -19.51
C GLU A 247 -78.62 -17.95 -20.19
N ASP A 248 -79.77 -18.21 -20.84
CA ASP A 248 -79.99 -19.45 -21.60
C ASP A 248 -79.04 -19.55 -22.80
N GLN A 249 -78.76 -18.45 -23.51
CA GLN A 249 -77.74 -18.43 -24.57
C GLN A 249 -76.32 -18.63 -24.05
N LYS A 250 -75.96 -18.06 -22.89
CA LYS A 250 -74.66 -18.32 -22.25
C LYS A 250 -74.54 -19.76 -21.77
N LEU A 251 -75.61 -20.35 -21.25
CA LEU A 251 -75.63 -21.74 -20.81
C LEU A 251 -75.57 -22.69 -22.02
N GLN A 252 -76.22 -22.37 -23.13
CA GLN A 252 -76.11 -23.12 -24.38
C GLN A 252 -74.72 -22.98 -25.03
N LYS A 253 -74.08 -21.80 -24.98
CA LYS A 253 -72.68 -21.64 -25.41
C LYS A 253 -71.72 -22.42 -24.53
N LYS A 254 -71.86 -22.38 -23.21
CA LYS A 254 -71.06 -23.22 -22.29
C LYS A 254 -71.29 -24.72 -22.49
N LYS A 255 -72.52 -25.15 -22.81
CA LYS A 255 -72.81 -26.55 -23.18
C LYS A 255 -72.14 -26.94 -24.50
N LYS A 256 -72.19 -26.08 -25.53
CA LYS A 256 -71.49 -26.31 -26.81
C LYS A 256 -69.97 -26.27 -26.67
N GLU A 257 -69.42 -25.39 -25.84
CA GLU A 257 -67.98 -25.32 -25.55
C GLU A 257 -67.50 -26.55 -24.75
N ALA A 258 -68.30 -27.03 -23.79
CA ALA A 258 -68.00 -28.28 -23.07
C ALA A 258 -68.12 -29.54 -23.95
N GLU A 259 -69.01 -29.53 -24.95
CA GLU A 259 -69.16 -30.64 -25.92
C GLU A 259 -68.02 -30.64 -26.97
N VAL A 260 -67.51 -29.46 -27.34
CA VAL A 260 -66.32 -29.32 -28.21
C VAL A 260 -65.04 -29.74 -27.48
N ASP A 261 -64.88 -29.36 -26.21
CA ASP A 261 -63.73 -29.80 -25.38
C ASP A 261 -63.77 -31.31 -25.11
N GLY A 262 -64.94 -31.90 -24.88
CA GLY A 262 -65.09 -33.36 -24.71
C GLY A 262 -64.71 -34.16 -25.96
N THR A 263 -65.01 -33.63 -27.15
CA THR A 263 -64.71 -34.29 -28.42
C THR A 263 -63.22 -34.18 -28.79
N LEU A 264 -62.58 -33.03 -28.47
CA LEU A 264 -61.14 -32.82 -28.67
C LEU A 264 -60.28 -33.67 -27.71
N ILE A 265 -60.67 -33.76 -26.44
CA ILE A 265 -59.96 -34.58 -25.43
C ILE A 265 -60.15 -36.09 -25.73
N GLY A 266 -61.34 -36.51 -26.15
CA GLY A 266 -61.60 -37.89 -26.58
C GLY A 266 -60.80 -38.30 -27.82
N GLY A 267 -60.70 -37.42 -28.81
CA GLY A 267 -59.86 -37.65 -30.01
C GLY A 267 -58.36 -37.68 -29.69
N ALA A 268 -57.88 -36.83 -28.79
CA ALA A 268 -56.48 -36.82 -28.37
C ALA A 268 -56.11 -38.08 -27.55
N LEU A 269 -56.98 -38.53 -26.65
CA LEU A 269 -56.80 -39.78 -25.89
C LEU A 269 -56.83 -41.02 -26.79
N ALA A 270 -57.76 -41.08 -27.76
CA ALA A 270 -57.82 -42.19 -28.72
C ALA A 270 -56.55 -42.27 -29.59
N LYS A 271 -55.98 -41.11 -29.96
CA LYS A 271 -54.73 -41.05 -30.73
C LYS A 271 -53.52 -41.48 -29.89
N LEU A 272 -53.43 -41.03 -28.63
CA LEU A 272 -52.38 -41.47 -27.69
C LEU A 272 -52.44 -42.97 -27.38
N ILE A 273 -53.62 -43.54 -27.22
CA ILE A 273 -53.79 -44.99 -27.01
C ILE A 273 -53.37 -45.76 -28.27
N THR A 274 -53.73 -45.29 -29.48
CA THR A 274 -53.34 -45.93 -30.73
C THR A 274 -51.81 -45.87 -30.95
N ASP A 275 -51.18 -44.76 -30.60
CA ASP A 275 -49.72 -44.60 -30.71
C ASP A 275 -48.96 -45.42 -29.66
N LEU A 276 -49.48 -45.55 -28.43
CA LEU A 276 -48.94 -46.45 -27.39
C LEU A 276 -49.05 -47.93 -27.79
N VAL A 277 -50.16 -48.35 -28.39
CA VAL A 277 -50.33 -49.73 -28.89
C VAL A 277 -49.36 -50.01 -30.04
N LYS A 278 -49.14 -49.07 -30.95
CA LYS A 278 -48.12 -49.20 -32.01
C LYS A 278 -46.70 -49.29 -31.47
N LEU A 279 -46.37 -48.52 -30.43
CA LEU A 279 -45.04 -48.58 -29.80
C LEU A 279 -44.81 -49.93 -29.10
N GLN A 280 -45.82 -50.46 -28.41
CA GLN A 280 -45.74 -51.75 -27.72
C GLN A 280 -45.58 -52.90 -28.72
N ILE A 281 -46.33 -52.90 -29.83
CA ILE A 281 -46.22 -53.92 -30.89
C ILE A 281 -44.88 -53.80 -31.63
N GLY A 282 -44.39 -52.58 -31.87
CA GLY A 282 -43.07 -52.34 -32.48
C GLY A 282 -41.90 -52.85 -31.63
N CYS A 283 -41.93 -52.61 -30.32
CA CYS A 283 -40.94 -53.15 -29.39
C CYS A 283 -41.00 -54.68 -29.30
N HIS A 284 -42.17 -55.30 -29.41
CA HIS A 284 -42.29 -56.77 -29.45
C HIS A 284 -41.75 -57.39 -30.75
N TYR A 285 -41.86 -56.71 -31.90
CA TYR A 285 -41.27 -57.19 -33.17
C TYR A 285 -39.74 -57.05 -33.22
N GLU A 286 -39.18 -56.00 -32.61
CA GLU A 286 -37.72 -55.83 -32.47
C GLU A 286 -37.12 -56.81 -31.43
N LEU A 287 -37.84 -57.09 -30.34
CA LEU A 287 -37.42 -58.10 -29.36
C LEU A 287 -37.50 -59.53 -29.91
N LEU A 288 -38.52 -59.85 -30.74
CA LEU A 288 -38.58 -61.15 -31.43
C LEU A 288 -37.50 -61.30 -32.52
N ARG A 289 -37.06 -60.21 -33.17
CA ARG A 289 -35.90 -60.24 -34.08
C ARG A 289 -34.58 -60.53 -33.34
N PHE A 290 -34.42 -60.03 -32.11
CA PHE A 290 -33.25 -60.30 -31.29
C PHE A 290 -33.23 -61.72 -30.69
N ILE A 291 -34.39 -62.36 -30.51
CA ILE A 291 -34.48 -63.73 -29.95
C ILE A 291 -34.33 -64.82 -31.04
N VAL A 292 -34.68 -64.55 -32.31
CA VAL A 292 -34.55 -65.52 -33.43
C VAL A 292 -33.17 -65.47 -34.11
N ALA A 293 -32.32 -64.50 -33.77
CA ALA A 293 -30.95 -64.35 -34.30
C ALA A 293 -29.83 -64.80 -33.34
N ALA A 294 -30.18 -65.52 -32.26
CA ALA A 294 -29.27 -66.22 -31.35
C ALA A 294 -29.55 -67.72 -31.41
#